data_AF-A0A7C7KW34-F1
#
_entry.id   AF-A0A7C7KW34-F1
#
_cell.length_a   1.000
_cell.length_b   1.000
_cell.length_c   1.000
_cell.angle_alpha   90.00
_cell.angle_beta   90.00
_cell.angle_gamma   90.00
#
_symmetry.space_group_name_H-M   'P 1'
#
loop_
_entity.id
_entity.type
_entity.pdbx_description
1 polymer ?
#
loop_
_entity_poly.entity_id
_entity_poly.type
_entity_poly.pdbx_seq_one_letter_code
_entity_poly.pdbx_strand_id
1 'polypeptide(L)'
;MKRAARAGYNGIALSDYKFNILDRMPERYFRNLAKVRDVASRLKLDIYPCVMPIGYSSGILAHDPNLAEGLPVKDALFIVRGKEAHLIAHPPVELRNGDFERVNGHRFIGWDFQDGIGISTFAEHSIVHSGTVAIRMENFRKGNKHGNCRVMQTVKVAPFRQYHVSVWIRSEVVSPADSIRILILAPDGMTLSYNDLKVKPTQSWREHHIVFNSLRYNHVRIYIGIWGGNRGRIWFDDARIEEVGFLNLLRRLGCPLVVRGEDGTIYEEGRDFEPVRDERMGMAPYIGHYEVYHKPPPLRLTPNSRIKDGERLRVSFYHTMLIYWGQVMCCLSEPKVYEILRDQIERVDAALKPKGFSMQHDEIRIANWCLACQRRKMTPGQLLADNVRRCVKIIRTVRPNAEIFVWSDMFDPHHNARDRYYLVNGTLEGSWEGLARDVIIVNWNFRKRHESMRWFAKRGHKQILAGYYDGNPMRIRTWLNDARNIEGIIGVMYTTWQHKYDDLEEFARAVGW
;
A
#
# COMPACT_ATOMS: atom_id res chain seq x y z
N MET A 1 4.71 30.06 -2.44
CA MET A 1 5.55 30.88 -1.51
C MET A 1 5.14 32.34 -1.49
N LYS A 2 5.41 33.18 -2.51
CA LYS A 2 5.04 34.62 -2.49
C LYS A 2 3.56 34.89 -2.17
N ARG A 3 2.66 34.15 -2.82
CA ARG A 3 1.21 34.19 -2.55
C ARG A 3 0.89 33.83 -1.10
N ALA A 4 1.45 32.72 -0.61
CA ALA A 4 1.30 32.27 0.77
C ALA A 4 1.79 33.30 1.80
N ALA A 5 2.98 33.87 1.63
CA ALA A 5 3.47 34.92 2.52
C ALA A 5 2.53 36.14 2.56
N ARG A 6 2.03 36.59 1.39
CA ARG A 6 1.05 37.70 1.33
C ARG A 6 -0.29 37.35 1.96
N ALA A 7 -0.69 36.09 1.91
CA ALA A 7 -1.91 35.58 2.51
C ALA A 7 -1.78 35.28 4.02
N GLY A 8 -0.61 35.54 4.63
CA GLY A 8 -0.39 35.39 6.08
C GLY A 8 0.10 34.02 6.54
N TYR A 9 0.46 33.11 5.63
CA TYR A 9 1.10 31.85 6.00
C TYR A 9 2.50 32.11 6.57
N ASN A 10 2.92 31.32 7.55
CA ASN A 10 4.21 31.44 8.24
C ASN A 10 5.16 30.27 7.98
N GLY A 11 4.70 29.20 7.32
CA GLY A 11 5.49 28.00 7.11
C GLY A 11 5.06 27.20 5.88
N ILE A 12 5.95 26.32 5.43
CA ILE A 12 5.73 25.42 4.31
C ILE A 12 6.15 24.00 4.73
N ALA A 13 5.18 23.08 4.72
CA ALA A 13 5.48 21.66 4.64
C ALA A 13 5.97 21.36 3.21
N LEU A 14 7.27 21.14 3.04
CA LEU A 14 7.89 20.94 1.74
C LEU A 14 7.94 19.44 1.43
N SER A 15 7.10 18.99 0.52
CA SER A 15 7.11 17.60 0.05
C SER A 15 7.94 17.47 -1.23
N ASP A 16 9.00 16.68 -1.19
CA ASP A 16 9.75 16.21 -2.36
C ASP A 16 10.24 14.79 -2.08
N TYR A 17 9.89 13.86 -2.97
CA TYR A 17 10.35 12.47 -2.92
C TYR A 17 11.87 12.35 -2.70
N LYS A 18 12.64 13.28 -3.27
CA LYS A 18 14.11 13.27 -3.26
C LYS A 18 14.73 13.47 -1.89
N PHE A 19 13.98 13.96 -0.89
CA PHE A 19 14.45 14.00 0.49
C PHE A 19 14.77 12.62 1.09
N ASN A 20 14.40 11.55 0.39
CA ASN A 20 14.70 10.18 0.77
C ASN A 20 15.87 9.57 -0.01
N ILE A 21 16.40 10.26 -1.03
CA ILE A 21 17.48 9.77 -1.92
C ILE A 21 18.49 10.88 -2.29
N LEU A 22 18.79 11.79 -1.37
CA LEU A 22 19.65 12.94 -1.60
C LEU A 22 21.09 12.57 -1.99
N ASP A 23 21.58 11.43 -1.51
CA ASP A 23 22.84 10.79 -1.91
C ASP A 23 22.95 10.51 -3.42
N ARG A 24 21.81 10.46 -4.13
CA ARG A 24 21.75 10.22 -5.59
C ARG A 24 21.48 11.47 -6.41
N MET A 25 21.28 12.61 -5.75
CA MET A 25 20.87 13.83 -6.45
C MET A 25 22.08 14.58 -7.02
N PRO A 26 21.98 15.13 -8.25
CA PRO A 26 23.06 15.92 -8.83
C PRO A 26 23.16 17.29 -8.14
N GLU A 27 24.32 17.93 -8.21
CA GLU A 27 24.55 19.26 -7.60
C GLU A 27 23.50 20.32 -7.99
N ARG A 28 22.99 20.25 -9.23
CA ARG A 28 21.95 21.19 -9.71
C ARG A 28 20.71 21.14 -8.83
N TYR A 29 20.37 19.98 -8.27
CA TYR A 29 19.26 19.83 -7.35
C TYR A 29 19.50 20.63 -6.06
N PHE A 30 20.69 20.50 -5.46
CA PHE A 30 21.06 21.25 -4.26
C PHE A 30 21.13 22.76 -4.51
N ARG A 31 21.59 23.21 -5.69
CA ARG A 31 21.51 24.63 -6.08
C ARG A 31 20.07 25.13 -6.13
N ASN A 32 19.12 24.30 -6.55
CA ASN A 32 17.70 24.67 -6.55
C ASN A 32 17.10 24.67 -5.13
N LEU A 33 17.48 23.72 -4.27
CA LEU A 33 17.08 23.73 -2.86
C LEU A 33 17.58 24.98 -2.13
N ALA A 34 18.81 25.40 -2.38
CA ALA A 34 19.34 26.66 -1.83
C ALA A 34 18.49 27.86 -2.24
N LYS A 35 18.09 27.94 -3.52
CA LYS A 35 17.17 29.00 -4.00
C LYS A 35 15.83 28.97 -3.27
N VAL A 36 15.26 27.78 -3.04
CA VAL A 36 13.99 27.62 -2.29
C VAL A 36 14.16 28.15 -0.86
N ARG A 37 15.24 27.73 -0.17
CA ARG A 37 15.58 28.19 1.18
C ARG A 37 15.74 29.70 1.25
N ASP A 38 16.50 30.29 0.33
CA ASP A 38 16.77 31.74 0.33
C ASP A 38 15.49 32.55 0.07
N VAL A 39 14.62 32.06 -0.81
CA VAL A 39 13.30 32.67 -1.05
C VAL A 39 12.41 32.57 0.19
N ALA A 40 12.35 31.41 0.84
CA ALA A 40 11.56 31.22 2.05
C ALA A 40 12.05 32.13 3.18
N SER A 41 13.36 32.25 3.37
CA SER A 41 13.99 33.15 4.35
C SER A 41 13.61 34.61 4.11
N ARG A 42 13.74 35.13 2.88
CA ARG A 42 13.32 36.50 2.55
C ARG A 42 11.83 36.75 2.77
N LEU A 43 11.01 35.73 2.58
CA LEU A 43 9.56 35.78 2.78
C LEU A 43 9.14 35.48 4.23
N LYS A 44 10.10 35.21 5.13
CA LYS A 44 9.86 34.80 6.52
C LYS A 44 8.93 33.58 6.62
N LEU A 45 9.11 32.62 5.73
CA LEU A 45 8.43 31.33 5.74
C LEU A 45 9.37 30.26 6.28
N ASP A 46 8.99 29.62 7.38
CA ASP A 46 9.71 28.45 7.89
C ASP A 46 9.54 27.25 6.95
N ILE A 47 10.59 26.45 6.81
CA ILE A 47 10.56 25.22 6.01
C ILE A 47 10.51 24.01 6.93
N TYR A 48 9.57 23.10 6.66
CA TYR A 48 9.40 21.81 7.30
C TYR A 48 9.42 20.72 6.22
N PRO A 49 10.59 20.15 5.88
CA PRO A 49 10.65 19.09 4.88
C PRO A 49 9.90 17.85 5.35
N CYS A 50 9.15 17.26 4.43
CA CYS A 50 8.46 15.99 4.65
C CYS A 50 9.47 14.84 4.55
N VAL A 51 9.63 14.09 5.64
CA VAL A 51 10.68 13.07 5.80
C VAL A 51 10.10 11.81 6.44
N MET A 52 10.88 10.74 6.49
CA MET A 52 10.51 9.47 7.13
C MET A 52 9.21 8.87 6.58
N PRO A 53 9.17 8.48 5.30
CA PRO A 53 7.99 7.97 4.63
C PRO A 53 7.75 6.49 4.97
N ILE A 54 7.35 6.22 6.21
CA ILE A 54 7.15 4.85 6.71
C ILE A 54 5.94 4.18 6.04
N GLY A 55 4.88 4.93 5.78
CA GLY A 55 3.73 4.42 5.02
C GLY A 55 4.00 4.29 3.52
N TYR A 56 4.70 5.27 2.95
CA TYR A 56 4.97 5.38 1.51
C TYR A 56 6.46 5.20 1.21
N SER A 57 7.00 4.01 1.47
CA SER A 57 8.44 3.81 1.64
C SER A 57 9.27 3.72 0.36
N SER A 58 8.75 4.06 -0.82
CA SER A 58 9.52 3.92 -2.08
C SER A 58 10.89 4.60 -2.02
N GLY A 59 11.01 5.74 -1.32
CA GLY A 59 12.28 6.43 -1.12
C GLY A 59 13.29 5.63 -0.29
N ILE A 60 12.84 4.96 0.77
CA ILE A 60 13.67 4.05 1.59
C ILE A 60 14.02 2.80 0.76
N LEU A 61 13.03 2.24 0.07
CA LEU A 61 13.15 1.02 -0.73
C LEU A 61 14.01 1.22 -1.99
N ALA A 62 14.21 2.45 -2.42
CA ALA A 62 15.15 2.77 -3.49
C ALA A 62 16.61 2.49 -3.11
N HIS A 63 16.93 2.51 -1.82
CA HIS A 63 18.25 2.13 -1.28
C HIS A 63 18.44 0.63 -1.21
N ASP A 64 17.37 -0.06 -0.81
CA ASP A 64 17.36 -1.52 -0.71
C ASP A 64 15.91 -2.02 -0.72
N PRO A 65 15.47 -2.66 -1.81
CA PRO A 65 14.08 -3.13 -1.92
C PRO A 65 13.78 -4.32 -1.00
N ASN A 66 14.78 -4.95 -0.39
CA ASN A 66 14.55 -5.98 0.62
C ASN A 66 14.06 -5.40 1.95
N LEU A 67 14.05 -4.08 2.12
CA LEU A 67 13.60 -3.44 3.36
C LEU A 67 12.09 -3.42 3.54
N ALA A 68 11.30 -3.80 2.52
CA ALA A 68 9.84 -3.86 2.61
C ALA A 68 9.34 -4.83 3.70
N GLU A 69 8.16 -4.61 4.25
CA GLU A 69 7.51 -5.56 5.16
C GLU A 69 7.09 -6.83 4.38
N GLY A 70 7.39 -8.01 4.94
CA GLY A 70 7.24 -9.28 4.24
C GLY A 70 6.14 -10.16 4.79
N LEU A 71 5.18 -10.53 3.94
CA LEU A 71 4.17 -11.54 4.24
C LEU A 71 4.74 -12.95 4.00
N PRO A 72 4.53 -13.91 4.92
CA PRO A 72 5.10 -15.24 4.79
C PRO A 72 4.35 -16.10 3.76
N VAL A 73 5.11 -16.91 3.04
CA VAL A 73 4.68 -18.13 2.35
C VAL A 73 5.31 -19.32 3.08
N LYS A 74 4.51 -20.32 3.46
CA LYS A 74 4.94 -21.41 4.37
C LYS A 74 4.78 -22.81 3.81
N ASP A 75 5.84 -23.50 3.41
CA ASP A 75 5.82 -24.87 2.89
C ASP A 75 5.09 -25.03 1.54
N ALA A 76 5.21 -24.04 0.65
CA ALA A 76 4.71 -24.13 -0.73
C ALA A 76 5.33 -25.33 -1.45
N LEU A 77 4.54 -26.06 -2.22
CA LEU A 77 5.00 -27.27 -2.89
C LEU A 77 5.71 -26.89 -4.19
N PHE A 78 6.94 -27.37 -4.33
CA PHE A 78 7.68 -27.33 -5.58
C PHE A 78 8.02 -28.76 -5.99
N ILE A 79 7.98 -29.05 -7.29
CA ILE A 79 8.40 -30.34 -7.85
C ILE A 79 9.52 -30.09 -8.85
N VAL A 80 10.61 -30.82 -8.69
CA VAL A 80 11.78 -30.75 -9.57
C VAL A 80 11.45 -31.38 -10.91
N ARG A 81 11.78 -30.66 -12.00
CA ARG A 81 11.77 -31.16 -13.37
C ARG A 81 13.10 -30.79 -14.02
N GLY A 82 13.95 -31.77 -14.25
CA GLY A 82 15.32 -31.58 -14.71
C GLY A 82 16.14 -30.78 -13.70
N LYS A 83 16.49 -29.53 -14.06
CA LYS A 83 17.33 -28.63 -13.24
C LYS A 83 16.56 -27.49 -12.58
N GLU A 84 15.23 -27.44 -12.69
CA GLU A 84 14.41 -26.41 -12.07
C GLU A 84 13.35 -27.04 -11.17
N ALA A 85 13.04 -26.40 -10.05
CA ALA A 85 11.88 -26.74 -9.25
C ALA A 85 10.74 -25.78 -9.59
N HIS A 86 9.60 -26.34 -9.98
CA HIS A 86 8.41 -25.60 -10.37
C HIS A 86 7.38 -25.66 -9.25
N LEU A 87 6.78 -24.51 -8.93
CA LEU A 87 5.70 -24.46 -7.96
C LEU A 87 4.50 -25.26 -8.49
N ILE A 88 3.90 -26.05 -7.61
CA ILE A 88 2.67 -26.80 -7.87
C ILE A 88 1.66 -26.43 -6.79
N ALA A 89 0.52 -25.85 -7.22
CA ALA A 89 -0.55 -25.50 -6.30
C ALA A 89 -1.00 -26.73 -5.50
N HIS A 90 -1.01 -26.63 -4.17
CA HIS A 90 -1.43 -27.71 -3.28
C HIS A 90 -2.26 -27.18 -2.10
N PRO A 91 -3.61 -27.32 -2.13
CA PRO A 91 -4.39 -28.05 -3.14
C PRO A 91 -4.34 -27.38 -4.52
N PRO A 92 -4.65 -28.11 -5.61
CA PRO A 92 -4.89 -27.49 -6.91
C PRO A 92 -5.88 -26.34 -6.79
N VAL A 93 -5.59 -25.24 -7.48
CA VAL A 93 -6.40 -24.03 -7.46
C VAL A 93 -6.81 -23.68 -8.87
N GLU A 94 -8.09 -23.38 -9.07
CA GLU A 94 -8.66 -22.96 -10.35
C GLU A 94 -9.93 -22.14 -10.13
N LEU A 95 -10.30 -21.36 -11.13
CA LEU A 95 -11.64 -20.77 -11.24
C LEU A 95 -12.49 -21.68 -12.12
N ARG A 96 -13.56 -22.26 -11.56
CA ARG A 96 -14.51 -23.05 -12.34
C ARG A 96 -15.18 -22.13 -13.36
N ASN A 97 -15.07 -22.47 -14.65
CA ASN A 97 -15.63 -21.67 -15.75
C ASN A 97 -15.07 -20.24 -15.79
N GLY A 98 -13.76 -20.11 -15.59
CA GLY A 98 -13.05 -18.84 -15.68
C GLY A 98 -12.95 -18.29 -17.12
N ASP A 99 -13.05 -19.15 -18.11
CA ASP A 99 -13.23 -18.85 -19.55
C ASP A 99 -14.66 -18.45 -19.90
N PHE A 100 -15.62 -18.58 -18.97
CA PHE A 100 -17.03 -18.18 -19.12
C PHE A 100 -17.85 -18.88 -20.21
N GLU A 101 -17.32 -19.91 -20.87
CA GLU A 101 -17.96 -20.63 -21.97
C GLU A 101 -19.22 -21.42 -21.55
N ARG A 102 -19.31 -21.86 -20.29
CA ARG A 102 -20.44 -22.67 -19.82
C ARG A 102 -21.57 -21.80 -19.28
N VAL A 103 -22.62 -21.65 -20.06
CA VAL A 103 -23.81 -20.85 -19.70
C VAL A 103 -25.12 -21.63 -19.79
N ASN A 104 -26.12 -21.21 -19.00
CA ASN A 104 -27.52 -21.56 -19.18
C ASN A 104 -28.32 -20.26 -19.30
N GLY A 105 -28.70 -19.89 -20.53
CA GLY A 105 -29.17 -18.54 -20.83
C GLY A 105 -28.10 -17.50 -20.48
N HIS A 106 -28.40 -16.54 -19.61
CA HIS A 106 -27.43 -15.56 -19.13
C HIS A 106 -26.73 -15.95 -17.83
N ARG A 107 -26.97 -17.15 -17.29
CA ARG A 107 -26.34 -17.63 -16.05
C ARG A 107 -25.01 -18.34 -16.37
N PHE A 108 -23.92 -17.88 -15.76
CA PHE A 108 -22.61 -18.53 -15.87
C PHE A 108 -22.48 -19.69 -14.88
N ILE A 109 -22.31 -20.92 -15.37
CA ILE A 109 -22.25 -22.13 -14.54
C ILE A 109 -20.91 -22.17 -13.78
N GLY A 110 -20.91 -22.64 -12.53
CA GLY A 110 -19.71 -22.74 -11.69
C GLY A 110 -19.39 -21.50 -10.85
N TRP A 111 -20.02 -20.37 -11.15
CA TRP A 111 -19.99 -19.17 -10.31
C TRP A 111 -21.09 -19.25 -9.24
N ASP A 112 -20.72 -19.05 -7.98
CA ASP A 112 -21.62 -19.21 -6.82
C ASP A 112 -22.61 -18.04 -6.68
N PHE A 113 -22.29 -16.90 -7.29
CA PHE A 113 -23.10 -15.69 -7.25
C PHE A 113 -22.97 -14.89 -8.55
N GLN A 114 -24.07 -14.26 -8.98
CA GLN A 114 -24.14 -13.38 -10.15
C GLN A 114 -25.25 -12.33 -9.94
N ASP A 115 -24.91 -11.04 -10.00
CA ASP A 115 -25.90 -9.95 -9.94
C ASP A 115 -26.70 -9.84 -11.26
N GLY A 116 -28.02 -9.65 -11.16
CA GLY A 116 -28.87 -9.21 -12.27
C GLY A 116 -28.77 -10.05 -13.55
N ILE A 117 -28.88 -11.38 -13.44
CA ILE A 117 -28.87 -12.33 -14.56
C ILE A 117 -29.89 -11.91 -15.62
N GLY A 118 -29.45 -11.63 -16.85
CA GLY A 118 -30.32 -11.19 -17.96
C GLY A 118 -30.86 -9.76 -17.85
N ILE A 119 -30.44 -8.99 -16.84
CA ILE A 119 -30.85 -7.59 -16.63
C ILE A 119 -29.64 -6.66 -16.70
N SER A 120 -28.58 -7.02 -15.98
CA SER A 120 -27.32 -6.28 -15.94
C SER A 120 -26.09 -7.14 -16.22
N THR A 121 -26.22 -8.47 -16.15
CA THR A 121 -25.15 -9.42 -16.51
C THR A 121 -25.67 -10.37 -17.58
N PHE A 122 -24.94 -10.47 -18.69
CA PHE A 122 -25.34 -11.20 -19.89
C PHE A 122 -24.21 -12.12 -20.38
N ALA A 123 -24.59 -13.30 -20.87
CA ALA A 123 -23.76 -14.07 -21.80
C ALA A 123 -23.67 -13.33 -23.13
N GLU A 124 -22.46 -12.92 -23.52
CA GLU A 124 -22.16 -12.19 -24.75
C GLU A 124 -21.43 -13.10 -25.74
N HIS A 125 -21.87 -13.11 -26.99
CA HIS A 125 -21.36 -14.00 -28.04
C HIS A 125 -20.69 -13.25 -29.20
N SER A 126 -20.85 -11.93 -29.29
CA SER A 126 -20.31 -11.12 -30.39
C SER A 126 -19.01 -10.40 -30.03
N ILE A 127 -18.85 -10.02 -28.76
CA ILE A 127 -17.66 -9.31 -28.26
C ILE A 127 -17.01 -10.18 -27.18
N VAL A 128 -16.11 -11.04 -27.62
CA VAL A 128 -15.36 -11.97 -26.78
C VAL A 128 -13.85 -11.68 -26.90
N HIS A 129 -13.07 -12.07 -25.91
CA HIS A 129 -11.61 -12.05 -26.01
C HIS A 129 -11.11 -13.37 -26.61
N SER A 130 -11.57 -14.48 -26.06
CA SER A 130 -11.33 -15.82 -26.60
C SER A 130 -12.61 -16.66 -26.55
N GLY A 131 -12.57 -17.87 -27.13
CA GLY A 131 -13.73 -18.77 -27.12
C GLY A 131 -14.96 -18.21 -27.85
N THR A 132 -16.14 -18.42 -27.26
CA THR A 132 -17.45 -18.08 -27.82
C THR A 132 -18.34 -17.29 -26.87
N VAL A 133 -17.96 -17.14 -25.59
CA VAL A 133 -18.75 -16.44 -24.59
C VAL A 133 -17.88 -15.57 -23.68
N ALA A 134 -18.25 -14.30 -23.53
CA ALA A 134 -17.73 -13.44 -22.48
C ALA A 134 -18.85 -13.00 -21.53
N ILE A 135 -18.49 -12.52 -20.34
CA ILE A 135 -19.44 -11.76 -19.51
C ILE A 135 -19.55 -10.36 -20.10
N ARG A 136 -20.76 -9.90 -20.41
CA ARG A 136 -21.08 -8.47 -20.59
C ARG A 136 -21.89 -7.95 -19.41
N MET A 137 -21.48 -6.83 -18.85
CA MET A 137 -22.20 -6.11 -17.81
C MET A 137 -22.61 -4.70 -18.27
N GLU A 138 -23.87 -4.35 -18.04
CA GLU A 138 -24.46 -3.03 -18.33
C GLU A 138 -25.71 -2.80 -17.48
N ASN A 139 -26.46 -1.70 -17.71
CA ASN A 139 -27.74 -1.47 -17.01
C ASN A 139 -27.66 -1.59 -15.48
N PHE A 140 -26.51 -1.23 -14.90
CA PHE A 140 -26.11 -1.60 -13.54
C PHE A 140 -27.18 -1.27 -12.48
N ARG A 141 -27.76 -0.07 -12.55
CA ARG A 141 -28.79 0.38 -11.61
C ARG A 141 -30.14 -0.33 -11.75
N LYS A 142 -30.43 -0.90 -12.93
CA LYS A 142 -31.64 -1.71 -13.15
C LYS A 142 -31.46 -3.10 -12.54
N GLY A 143 -30.28 -3.71 -12.68
CA GLY A 143 -29.98 -5.01 -12.07
C GLY A 143 -29.74 -4.95 -10.57
N ASN A 144 -29.27 -3.82 -10.05
CA ASN A 144 -29.05 -3.57 -8.63
C ASN A 144 -29.17 -2.07 -8.34
N LYS A 145 -30.07 -1.65 -7.44
CA LYS A 145 -30.28 -0.20 -7.15
C LYS A 145 -29.02 0.58 -6.76
N HIS A 146 -28.04 -0.10 -6.19
CA HIS A 146 -26.75 0.49 -5.81
C HIS A 146 -25.72 0.50 -6.95
N GLY A 147 -26.05 -0.03 -8.14
CA GLY A 147 -25.15 -0.11 -9.28
C GLY A 147 -24.13 -1.26 -9.21
N ASN A 148 -24.27 -2.19 -8.27
CA ASN A 148 -23.37 -3.33 -8.18
C ASN A 148 -23.70 -4.37 -9.26
N CYS A 149 -22.69 -4.84 -9.97
CA CYS A 149 -22.84 -5.88 -10.97
C CYS A 149 -21.59 -6.76 -10.95
N ARG A 150 -21.72 -7.98 -10.42
CA ARG A 150 -20.59 -8.83 -10.04
C ARG A 150 -20.90 -10.30 -10.28
N VAL A 151 -19.85 -11.08 -10.51
CA VAL A 151 -19.84 -12.53 -10.32
C VAL A 151 -18.92 -12.87 -9.15
N MET A 152 -19.17 -13.99 -8.46
CA MET A 152 -18.27 -14.48 -7.41
C MET A 152 -18.18 -15.99 -7.34
N GLN A 153 -16.98 -16.47 -7.02
CA GLN A 153 -16.71 -17.86 -6.70
C GLN A 153 -15.93 -17.99 -5.38
N THR A 154 -16.29 -18.99 -4.58
CA THR A 154 -15.52 -19.42 -3.42
C THR A 154 -14.47 -20.41 -3.87
N VAL A 155 -13.20 -20.08 -3.61
CA VAL A 155 -12.04 -20.87 -4.04
C VAL A 155 -11.30 -21.38 -2.82
N LYS A 156 -11.01 -22.69 -2.81
CA LYS A 156 -10.17 -23.31 -1.78
C LYS A 156 -8.71 -22.90 -2.02
N VAL A 157 -8.03 -22.47 -0.97
CA VAL A 157 -6.63 -22.06 -0.99
C VAL A 157 -5.89 -22.72 0.17
N ALA A 158 -4.57 -22.84 0.09
CA ALA A 158 -3.76 -23.19 1.25
C ALA A 158 -3.42 -21.90 2.04
N PRO A 159 -3.42 -21.95 3.39
CA PRO A 159 -2.94 -20.84 4.21
C PRO A 159 -1.48 -20.48 3.90
N PHE A 160 -1.16 -19.20 4.02
CA PHE A 160 0.16 -18.61 3.85
C PHE A 160 0.76 -18.97 2.48
N ARG A 161 0.00 -18.64 1.44
CA ARG A 161 0.37 -18.81 0.03
C ARG A 161 0.17 -17.51 -0.71
N GLN A 162 0.94 -17.33 -1.77
CA GLN A 162 0.80 -16.20 -2.67
C GLN A 162 0.02 -16.68 -3.91
N TYR A 163 -1.00 -15.92 -4.29
CA TYR A 163 -1.85 -16.22 -5.43
C TYR A 163 -1.91 -15.03 -6.37
N HIS A 164 -1.94 -15.31 -7.67
CA HIS A 164 -2.13 -14.37 -8.75
C HIS A 164 -3.50 -14.63 -9.38
N VAL A 165 -4.28 -13.57 -9.58
CA VAL A 165 -5.54 -13.62 -10.33
C VAL A 165 -5.43 -12.65 -11.49
N SER A 166 -5.74 -13.12 -12.70
CA SER A 166 -5.84 -12.28 -13.89
C SER A 166 -7.22 -12.39 -14.54
N VAL A 167 -7.60 -11.36 -15.29
CA VAL A 167 -8.81 -11.32 -16.12
C VAL A 167 -8.64 -10.32 -17.24
N TRP A 168 -9.15 -10.64 -18.43
CA TRP A 168 -9.21 -9.71 -19.54
C TRP A 168 -10.43 -8.79 -19.39
N ILE A 169 -10.21 -7.49 -19.52
CA ILE A 169 -11.26 -6.47 -19.37
C ILE A 169 -11.30 -5.55 -20.59
N ARG A 170 -12.48 -5.41 -21.17
CA ARG A 170 -12.85 -4.37 -22.13
C ARG A 170 -13.88 -3.45 -21.49
N SER A 171 -13.87 -2.17 -21.83
CA SER A 171 -14.88 -1.21 -21.35
C SER A 171 -15.24 -0.18 -22.40
N GLU A 172 -16.48 0.32 -22.30
CA GLU A 172 -16.99 1.39 -23.15
C GLU A 172 -17.78 2.41 -22.34
N VAL A 173 -17.22 3.62 -22.23
CA VAL A 173 -17.79 4.79 -21.54
C VAL A 173 -18.30 4.46 -20.12
N VAL A 174 -17.63 3.52 -19.45
CA VAL A 174 -18.02 3.08 -18.11
C VAL A 174 -17.76 4.17 -17.08
N SER A 175 -18.69 4.34 -16.15
CA SER A 175 -18.55 5.28 -15.05
C SER A 175 -19.18 4.74 -13.76
N PRO A 176 -18.47 4.81 -12.62
CA PRO A 176 -17.05 5.15 -12.46
C PRO A 176 -16.13 3.95 -12.79
N ALA A 177 -15.04 4.17 -13.55
CA ALA A 177 -14.18 3.07 -14.06
C ALA A 177 -13.25 2.47 -12.98
N ASP A 178 -12.84 3.28 -12.01
CA ASP A 178 -12.06 2.90 -10.82
C ASP A 178 -12.86 2.03 -9.82
N SER A 179 -14.17 1.89 -10.03
CA SER A 179 -14.99 0.93 -9.30
C SER A 179 -15.00 -0.49 -9.88
N ILE A 180 -14.32 -0.73 -11.01
CA ILE A 180 -14.12 -2.08 -11.55
C ILE A 180 -13.01 -2.76 -10.75
N ARG A 181 -13.31 -3.92 -10.18
CA ARG A 181 -12.41 -4.60 -9.23
C ARG A 181 -12.40 -6.11 -9.42
N ILE A 182 -11.25 -6.68 -9.07
CA ILE A 182 -11.15 -8.05 -8.59
C ILE A 182 -11.00 -7.94 -7.07
N LEU A 183 -12.04 -8.34 -6.33
CA LEU A 183 -12.07 -8.22 -4.87
C LEU A 183 -11.91 -9.60 -4.23
N ILE A 184 -10.87 -9.74 -3.40
CA ILE A 184 -10.59 -10.97 -2.66
C ILE A 184 -11.00 -10.78 -1.21
N LEU A 185 -12.02 -11.51 -0.78
CA LEU A 185 -12.51 -11.48 0.58
C LEU A 185 -12.23 -12.81 1.28
N ALA A 186 -11.66 -12.71 2.47
CA ALA A 186 -11.64 -13.79 3.42
C ALA A 186 -13.07 -14.11 3.94
N PRO A 187 -13.25 -15.25 4.64
CA PRO A 187 -14.55 -15.67 5.14
C PRO A 187 -15.14 -14.70 6.17
N ASP A 188 -14.28 -14.09 6.99
CA ASP A 188 -14.63 -13.07 7.98
C ASP A 188 -14.83 -11.66 7.38
N GLY A 189 -14.75 -11.53 6.05
CA GLY A 189 -14.92 -10.27 5.33
C GLY A 189 -13.65 -9.43 5.21
N MET A 190 -12.50 -9.88 5.73
CA MET A 190 -11.23 -9.19 5.54
C MET A 190 -10.87 -9.14 4.04
N THR A 191 -10.52 -7.96 3.54
CA THR A 191 -10.02 -7.80 2.17
C THR A 191 -8.54 -8.21 2.13
N LEU A 192 -8.17 -9.07 1.18
CA LEU A 192 -6.81 -9.61 1.04
C LEU A 192 -6.00 -8.99 -0.11
N SER A 193 -6.64 -8.22 -0.99
CA SER A 193 -5.98 -7.45 -2.05
C SER A 193 -6.59 -6.06 -2.13
N TYR A 194 -5.75 -5.03 -2.25
CA TYR A 194 -6.15 -3.63 -2.29
C TYR A 194 -5.64 -2.91 -3.55
N ASN A 195 -5.20 -3.67 -4.58
CA ASN A 195 -4.67 -3.08 -5.80
C ASN A 195 -5.78 -2.46 -6.65
N ASP A 196 -5.49 -1.29 -7.23
CA ASP A 196 -6.34 -0.67 -8.24
C ASP A 196 -5.99 -1.24 -9.62
N LEU A 197 -6.99 -1.74 -10.36
CA LEU A 197 -6.78 -2.27 -11.71
C LEU A 197 -6.45 -1.16 -12.73
N LYS A 198 -6.80 0.10 -12.43
CA LYS A 198 -6.63 1.26 -13.33
C LYS A 198 -7.31 1.04 -14.69
N VAL A 199 -8.49 0.41 -14.69
CA VAL A 199 -9.35 0.27 -15.88
C VAL A 199 -9.75 1.66 -16.36
N LYS A 200 -9.60 1.91 -17.66
CA LYS A 200 -10.01 3.18 -18.29
C LYS A 200 -11.52 3.18 -18.55
N PRO A 201 -12.19 4.35 -18.60
CA PRO A 201 -13.60 4.44 -19.00
C PRO A 201 -13.90 3.77 -20.34
N THR A 202 -12.96 3.86 -21.29
CA THR A 202 -13.01 3.12 -22.56
C THR A 202 -11.63 2.51 -22.81
N GLN A 203 -11.60 1.21 -23.06
CA GLN A 203 -10.40 0.48 -23.49
C GLN A 203 -10.77 -0.78 -24.28
N SER A 204 -9.90 -1.18 -25.20
CA SER A 204 -9.89 -2.52 -25.76
C SER A 204 -9.57 -3.56 -24.68
N TRP A 205 -9.70 -4.84 -25.02
CA TRP A 205 -9.25 -5.94 -24.18
C TRP A 205 -7.83 -5.69 -23.67
N ARG A 206 -7.68 -5.78 -22.35
CA ARG A 206 -6.39 -5.73 -21.66
C ARG A 206 -6.47 -6.66 -20.46
N GLU A 207 -5.42 -7.44 -20.25
CA GLU A 207 -5.27 -8.24 -19.05
C GLU A 207 -4.97 -7.35 -17.85
N HIS A 208 -5.64 -7.63 -16.74
CA HIS A 208 -5.39 -6.99 -15.46
C HIS A 208 -5.08 -8.04 -14.41
N HIS A 209 -4.24 -7.66 -13.45
CA HIS A 209 -3.67 -8.58 -12.48
C HIS A 209 -3.95 -8.08 -11.06
N ILE A 210 -4.19 -9.01 -10.15
CA ILE A 210 -4.03 -8.79 -8.72
C ILE A 210 -3.22 -9.92 -8.11
N VAL A 211 -2.56 -9.62 -6.99
CA VAL A 211 -1.86 -10.62 -6.18
C VAL A 211 -2.33 -10.51 -4.75
N PHE A 212 -2.48 -11.65 -4.07
CA PHE A 212 -2.81 -11.68 -2.65
C PHE A 212 -2.07 -12.78 -1.90
N ASN A 213 -1.90 -12.59 -0.59
CA ASN A 213 -1.51 -13.66 0.33
C ASN A 213 -2.77 -14.20 1.02
N SER A 214 -2.95 -15.52 1.04
CA SER A 214 -4.10 -16.15 1.71
C SER A 214 -4.07 -16.01 3.24
N LEU A 215 -2.95 -15.57 3.83
CA LEU A 215 -2.74 -15.44 5.26
C LEU A 215 -3.16 -16.73 5.99
N ARG A 216 -3.95 -16.64 7.07
CA ARG A 216 -4.40 -17.82 7.82
C ARG A 216 -5.58 -18.56 7.15
N TYR A 217 -6.08 -18.10 6.02
CA TYR A 217 -7.34 -18.59 5.45
C TYR A 217 -7.12 -19.76 4.49
N ASN A 218 -8.08 -20.70 4.47
CA ASN A 218 -8.08 -21.88 3.60
C ASN A 218 -9.14 -21.82 2.47
N HIS A 219 -9.88 -20.71 2.39
CA HIS A 219 -10.77 -20.39 1.30
C HIS A 219 -10.91 -18.87 1.19
N VAL A 220 -11.20 -18.39 -0.02
CA VAL A 220 -11.46 -16.98 -0.32
C VAL A 220 -12.65 -16.85 -1.26
N ARG A 221 -13.33 -15.71 -1.21
CA ARG A 221 -14.33 -15.31 -2.19
C ARG A 221 -13.70 -14.35 -3.17
N ILE A 222 -13.73 -14.70 -4.44
CA ILE A 222 -13.19 -13.90 -5.54
C ILE A 222 -14.36 -13.27 -6.28
N TYR A 223 -14.52 -11.96 -6.14
CA TYR A 223 -15.50 -11.19 -6.90
C TYR A 223 -14.83 -10.53 -8.10
N ILE A 224 -15.50 -10.55 -9.24
CA ILE A 224 -15.13 -9.78 -10.44
C ILE A 224 -16.34 -8.96 -10.85
N GLY A 225 -16.17 -7.65 -11.04
CA GLY A 225 -17.25 -6.78 -11.47
C GLY A 225 -17.05 -5.32 -11.12
N ILE A 226 -18.17 -4.59 -11.04
CA ILE A 226 -18.23 -3.17 -10.72
C ILE A 226 -19.08 -2.90 -9.47
N TRP A 227 -18.65 -1.95 -8.64
CA TRP A 227 -19.39 -1.44 -7.49
C TRP A 227 -19.86 -0.01 -7.73
N GLY A 228 -21.16 0.27 -7.59
CA GLY A 228 -21.63 1.64 -7.84
C GLY A 228 -21.63 2.05 -9.31
N GLY A 229 -21.68 1.09 -10.24
CA GLY A 229 -21.78 1.34 -11.67
C GLY A 229 -23.00 2.21 -12.02
N ASN A 230 -22.79 3.22 -12.85
CA ASN A 230 -23.82 4.16 -13.25
C ASN A 230 -24.24 3.99 -14.72
N ARG A 231 -23.26 3.94 -15.63
CA ARG A 231 -23.48 3.84 -17.08
C ARG A 231 -22.31 3.14 -17.78
N GLY A 232 -22.52 2.82 -19.05
CA GLY A 232 -21.54 2.18 -19.93
C GLY A 232 -21.62 0.66 -19.91
N ARG A 233 -20.68 0.02 -20.61
CA ARG A 233 -20.58 -1.43 -20.74
C ARG A 233 -19.20 -1.91 -20.34
N ILE A 234 -19.15 -3.10 -19.75
CA ILE A 234 -17.91 -3.77 -19.34
C ILE A 234 -17.98 -5.20 -19.84
N TRP A 235 -16.87 -5.73 -20.32
CA TRP A 235 -16.74 -7.14 -20.60
C TRP A 235 -15.61 -7.75 -19.78
N PHE A 236 -15.82 -8.97 -19.30
CA PHE A 236 -14.82 -9.78 -18.62
C PHE A 236 -14.69 -11.11 -19.36
N ASP A 237 -13.46 -11.55 -19.53
CA ASP A 237 -13.15 -12.83 -20.18
C ASP A 237 -11.86 -13.42 -19.59
N ASP A 238 -11.64 -14.73 -19.77
CA ASP A 238 -10.40 -15.41 -19.42
C ASP A 238 -9.90 -15.15 -17.98
N ALA A 239 -10.80 -15.27 -16.99
CA ALA A 239 -10.44 -15.15 -15.59
C ALA A 239 -9.66 -16.37 -15.10
N ARG A 240 -8.49 -16.16 -14.49
CA ARG A 240 -7.59 -17.22 -14.04
C ARG A 240 -7.11 -16.97 -12.62
N ILE A 241 -6.84 -18.05 -11.90
CA ILE A 241 -6.12 -18.03 -10.63
C ILE A 241 -5.00 -19.07 -10.67
N GLU A 242 -3.86 -18.70 -10.12
CA GLU A 242 -2.73 -19.62 -9.91
C GLU A 242 -2.04 -19.30 -8.58
N GLU A 243 -1.43 -20.32 -7.98
CA GLU A 243 -0.45 -20.11 -6.92
C GLU A 243 0.87 -19.66 -7.56
N VAL A 244 1.52 -18.65 -7.00
CA VAL A 244 2.78 -18.12 -7.54
C VAL A 244 3.89 -18.15 -6.48
N GLY A 245 5.10 -18.44 -6.94
CA GLY A 245 6.29 -18.49 -6.10
C GLY A 245 7.21 -17.31 -6.41
N PHE A 246 7.89 -16.78 -5.41
CA PHE A 246 8.99 -15.81 -5.54
C PHE A 246 8.66 -14.47 -6.23
N LEU A 247 7.38 -14.13 -6.43
CA LEU A 247 7.00 -12.80 -6.91
C LEU A 247 7.21 -11.77 -5.79
N ASN A 248 7.97 -10.71 -6.06
CA ASN A 248 8.38 -9.70 -5.08
C ASN A 248 9.07 -10.34 -3.84
N LEU A 249 9.97 -11.30 -4.10
CA LEU A 249 10.71 -12.08 -3.11
C LEU A 249 11.69 -11.23 -2.27
N LEU A 250 11.46 -11.16 -0.96
CA LEU A 250 12.35 -10.46 -0.04
C LEU A 250 13.48 -11.38 0.46
N ARG A 251 14.71 -10.87 0.45
CA ARG A 251 15.94 -11.56 0.85
C ARG A 251 16.69 -10.76 1.92
N ARG A 252 16.50 -11.13 3.20
CA ARG A 252 17.22 -10.58 4.36
C ARG A 252 17.03 -11.49 5.59
N LEU A 253 17.73 -11.21 6.69
CA LEU A 253 17.64 -12.01 7.93
C LEU A 253 16.21 -12.14 8.48
N GLY A 254 15.39 -11.08 8.39
CA GLY A 254 13.98 -11.10 8.76
C GLY A 254 13.06 -11.83 7.76
N CYS A 255 13.58 -12.26 6.62
CA CYS A 255 12.85 -12.89 5.51
C CYS A 255 13.66 -14.06 4.92
N PRO A 256 13.90 -15.13 5.68
CA PRO A 256 14.67 -16.27 5.19
C PRO A 256 13.92 -17.02 4.07
N LEU A 257 14.69 -17.54 3.10
CA LEU A 257 14.27 -18.60 2.20
C LEU A 257 14.68 -19.94 2.80
N VAL A 258 13.74 -20.87 2.93
CA VAL A 258 13.99 -22.24 3.38
C VAL A 258 13.47 -23.19 2.33
N VAL A 259 14.33 -24.09 1.85
CA VAL A 259 13.99 -25.17 0.92
C VAL A 259 14.22 -26.49 1.64
N ARG A 260 13.17 -27.30 1.78
CA ARG A 260 13.22 -28.56 2.52
C ARG A 260 12.58 -29.69 1.72
N GLY A 261 13.16 -30.88 1.71
CA GLY A 261 12.50 -32.10 1.20
C GLY A 261 11.28 -32.48 2.05
N GLU A 262 10.39 -33.31 1.51
CA GLU A 262 9.29 -33.88 2.31
C GLU A 262 9.78 -34.85 3.41
N ASP A 263 11.00 -35.36 3.30
CA ASP A 263 11.72 -36.16 4.30
C ASP A 263 12.29 -35.34 5.48
N GLY A 264 12.23 -34.01 5.39
CA GLY A 264 12.77 -33.09 6.38
C GLY A 264 14.19 -32.58 6.10
N THR A 265 14.86 -33.07 5.06
CA THR A 265 16.21 -32.62 4.67
C THR A 265 16.18 -31.15 4.27
N ILE A 266 17.02 -30.32 4.90
CA ILE A 266 17.16 -28.89 4.55
C ILE A 266 18.25 -28.75 3.48
N TYR A 267 17.89 -28.09 2.39
CA TYR A 267 18.78 -27.80 1.28
C TYR A 267 19.39 -26.41 1.41
N GLU A 268 20.64 -26.29 0.95
CA GLU A 268 21.50 -25.12 1.14
C GLU A 268 21.59 -24.32 -0.17
N GLU A 269 21.31 -23.02 -0.11
CA GLU A 269 21.53 -22.10 -1.23
C GLU A 269 23.03 -22.00 -1.57
N GLY A 270 23.37 -21.98 -2.86
CA GLY A 270 24.74 -22.02 -3.38
C GLY A 270 25.34 -23.44 -3.44
N ARG A 271 24.79 -24.41 -2.70
CA ARG A 271 25.22 -25.81 -2.76
C ARG A 271 24.24 -26.70 -3.51
N ASP A 272 22.96 -26.68 -3.15
CA ASP A 272 21.93 -27.53 -3.74
C ASP A 272 21.10 -26.79 -4.78
N PHE A 273 20.90 -25.50 -4.59
CA PHE A 273 20.19 -24.65 -5.54
C PHE A 273 20.91 -23.30 -5.67
N GLU A 274 20.78 -22.66 -6.84
CA GLU A 274 21.35 -21.35 -7.12
C GLU A 274 20.68 -20.26 -6.27
N PRO A 275 21.37 -19.14 -5.99
CA PRO A 275 20.74 -18.00 -5.31
C PRO A 275 19.44 -17.53 -5.98
N VAL A 276 18.34 -17.53 -5.24
CA VAL A 276 17.03 -17.12 -5.77
C VAL A 276 16.81 -15.63 -5.51
N ARG A 277 16.65 -14.86 -6.59
CA ARG A 277 16.41 -13.41 -6.58
C ARG A 277 15.35 -13.02 -7.59
N ASP A 278 14.50 -12.08 -7.20
CA ASP A 278 13.58 -11.42 -8.11
C ASP A 278 14.20 -10.10 -8.59
N GLU A 279 14.82 -10.13 -9.78
CA GLU A 279 15.55 -8.99 -10.34
C GLU A 279 14.66 -7.78 -10.68
N ARG A 280 13.34 -7.96 -10.78
CA ARG A 280 12.39 -6.85 -11.00
C ARG A 280 11.87 -6.24 -9.71
N MET A 281 12.03 -6.93 -8.58
CA MET A 281 11.53 -6.46 -7.29
C MET A 281 12.15 -5.11 -6.92
N GLY A 282 11.31 -4.09 -6.76
CA GLY A 282 11.76 -2.76 -6.36
C GLY A 282 12.50 -1.98 -7.46
N MET A 283 12.44 -2.43 -8.72
CA MET A 283 13.16 -1.82 -9.84
C MET A 283 12.24 -1.23 -10.92
N ALA A 284 10.93 -1.50 -10.87
CA ALA A 284 9.99 -1.19 -11.94
C ALA A 284 8.73 -0.45 -11.43
N PRO A 285 8.29 0.63 -12.11
CA PRO A 285 8.93 1.24 -13.28
C PRO A 285 10.20 2.02 -12.95
N TYR A 286 10.47 2.27 -11.67
CA TYR A 286 11.67 2.95 -11.19
C TYR A 286 12.18 2.28 -9.92
N ILE A 287 13.42 2.56 -9.56
CA ILE A 287 14.04 2.08 -8.31
C ILE A 287 13.19 2.53 -7.10
N GLY A 288 12.88 1.59 -6.21
CA GLY A 288 11.99 1.75 -5.06
C GLY A 288 10.52 1.43 -5.32
N HIS A 289 10.14 1.10 -6.57
CA HIS A 289 8.78 0.73 -6.96
C HIS A 289 8.66 -0.73 -7.36
N TYR A 290 7.47 -1.28 -7.16
CA TYR A 290 7.17 -2.69 -7.38
C TYR A 290 6.04 -2.81 -8.40
N GLU A 291 6.01 -3.94 -9.10
CA GLU A 291 4.92 -4.29 -9.98
C GLU A 291 3.94 -5.22 -9.25
N VAL A 292 2.66 -5.09 -9.59
CA VAL A 292 1.62 -6.01 -9.08
C VAL A 292 1.93 -7.43 -9.53
N TYR A 293 2.37 -7.58 -10.78
CA TYR A 293 2.70 -8.86 -11.36
C TYR A 293 3.79 -8.71 -12.44
N HIS A 294 4.69 -9.67 -12.46
CA HIS A 294 5.66 -9.96 -13.51
C HIS A 294 6.00 -11.44 -13.43
N LYS A 295 6.66 -11.98 -14.45
CA LYS A 295 7.08 -13.39 -14.43
C LYS A 295 8.06 -13.62 -13.25
N PRO A 296 7.71 -14.48 -12.27
CA PRO A 296 8.60 -14.71 -11.13
C PRO A 296 9.85 -15.50 -11.51
N PRO A 297 10.95 -15.38 -10.75
CA PRO A 297 12.16 -16.17 -10.97
C PRO A 297 11.95 -17.67 -10.64
N PRO A 298 12.66 -18.59 -11.31
CA PRO A 298 12.64 -20.01 -10.96
C PRO A 298 13.56 -20.33 -9.77
N LEU A 299 13.38 -21.51 -9.17
CA LEU A 299 14.40 -22.15 -8.32
C LEU A 299 15.21 -23.11 -9.17
N ARG A 300 16.50 -22.84 -9.33
CA ARG A 300 17.42 -23.64 -10.16
C ARG A 300 18.33 -24.48 -9.30
N LEU A 301 18.58 -25.72 -9.70
CA LEU A 301 19.50 -26.62 -9.02
C LEU A 301 20.93 -26.40 -9.49
N THR A 302 21.89 -26.52 -8.57
CA THR A 302 23.31 -26.52 -8.93
C THR A 302 23.70 -27.85 -9.61
N PRO A 303 24.85 -27.92 -10.31
CA PRO A 303 25.31 -29.17 -10.92
C PRO A 303 25.54 -30.32 -9.93
N ASN A 304 25.91 -30.01 -8.67
CA ASN A 304 26.24 -30.98 -7.63
C ASN A 304 25.12 -31.10 -6.58
N SER A 305 23.88 -30.79 -6.97
CA SER A 305 22.75 -30.76 -6.05
C SER A 305 22.47 -32.12 -5.42
N ARG A 306 22.16 -32.11 -4.11
CA ARG A 306 21.59 -33.28 -3.45
C ARG A 306 20.14 -33.52 -3.88
N ILE A 307 19.43 -32.47 -4.29
CA ILE A 307 18.06 -32.53 -4.78
C ILE A 307 17.99 -33.34 -6.08
N LYS A 308 17.02 -34.26 -6.18
CA LYS A 308 16.86 -35.14 -7.34
C LYS A 308 15.69 -34.74 -8.23
N ASP A 309 15.74 -35.18 -9.49
CA ASP A 309 14.62 -34.99 -10.41
C ASP A 309 13.36 -35.68 -9.87
N GLY A 310 12.19 -35.05 -10.04
CA GLY A 310 10.93 -35.49 -9.47
C GLY A 310 10.78 -35.27 -7.96
N GLU A 311 11.81 -34.78 -7.26
CA GLU A 311 11.75 -34.56 -5.83
C GLU A 311 10.75 -33.45 -5.47
N ARG A 312 10.07 -33.65 -4.33
CA ARG A 312 9.04 -32.77 -3.80
C ARG A 312 9.62 -31.93 -2.67
N LEU A 313 9.58 -30.62 -2.86
CA LEU A 313 10.15 -29.63 -1.95
C LEU A 313 9.04 -28.82 -1.28
N ARG A 314 9.27 -28.48 -0.02
CA ARG A 314 8.50 -27.53 0.79
C ARG A 314 9.32 -26.27 0.95
N VAL A 315 8.86 -25.20 0.31
CA VAL A 315 9.58 -23.93 0.24
C VAL A 315 8.86 -22.87 1.04
N SER A 316 9.57 -22.24 1.98
CA SER A 316 9.07 -21.12 2.77
C SER A 316 9.88 -19.86 2.48
N PHE A 317 9.20 -18.74 2.26
CA PHE A 317 9.81 -17.46 1.92
C PHE A 317 8.92 -16.29 2.32
N TYR A 318 9.33 -15.06 2.01
CA TYR A 318 8.53 -13.86 2.26
C TYR A 318 8.45 -13.01 1.00
N HIS A 319 7.29 -12.40 0.77
CA HIS A 319 7.08 -11.45 -0.31
C HIS A 319 6.45 -10.16 0.23
N THR A 320 6.66 -9.06 -0.47
CA THR A 320 5.89 -7.84 -0.19
C THR A 320 4.65 -7.76 -1.09
N MET A 321 3.64 -7.03 -0.62
CA MET A 321 2.43 -6.71 -1.38
C MET A 321 2.29 -5.21 -1.58
N LEU A 322 1.55 -4.86 -2.63
CA LEU A 322 1.24 -3.49 -2.99
C LEU A 322 -0.17 -3.16 -2.49
N ILE A 323 -0.35 -1.91 -2.05
CA ILE A 323 -1.65 -1.34 -1.71
C ILE A 323 -1.96 -0.18 -2.65
N TYR A 324 -3.19 -0.14 -3.19
CA TYR A 324 -3.68 0.91 -4.09
C TYR A 324 -2.72 1.20 -5.25
N TRP A 325 -2.28 2.46 -5.34
CA TRP A 325 -1.42 3.01 -6.39
C TRP A 325 0.06 2.58 -6.29
N GLY A 326 0.33 1.40 -5.74
CA GLY A 326 1.68 0.84 -5.60
C GLY A 326 2.39 1.20 -4.29
N GLN A 327 1.64 1.53 -3.24
CA GLN A 327 2.21 1.77 -1.92
C GLN A 327 2.85 0.49 -1.37
N VAL A 328 4.08 0.62 -0.88
CA VAL A 328 4.82 -0.43 -0.18
C VAL A 328 5.39 0.15 1.11
N MET A 329 5.26 -0.58 2.21
CA MET A 329 5.71 -0.18 3.54
C MET A 329 7.04 -0.83 3.85
N CYS A 330 7.99 -0.08 4.42
CA CYS A 330 9.20 -0.66 4.99
C CYS A 330 8.89 -1.45 6.27
N CYS A 331 9.77 -2.38 6.62
CA CYS A 331 9.70 -3.09 7.89
C CYS A 331 10.03 -2.15 9.06
N LEU A 332 9.19 -2.17 10.10
CA LEU A 332 9.38 -1.35 11.30
C LEU A 332 10.55 -1.80 12.18
N SER A 333 11.08 -3.01 11.97
CA SER A 333 12.11 -3.60 12.86
C SER A 333 13.51 -3.63 12.26
N GLU A 334 13.67 -3.33 10.99
CA GLU A 334 14.92 -3.60 10.27
C GLU A 334 15.93 -2.46 10.45
N PRO A 335 17.13 -2.72 11.02
CA PRO A 335 18.08 -1.67 11.40
C PRO A 335 18.49 -0.73 10.26
N LYS A 336 18.71 -1.27 9.06
CA LYS A 336 19.13 -0.51 7.88
C LYS A 336 18.12 0.57 7.46
N VAL A 337 16.82 0.40 7.80
CA VAL A 337 15.82 1.47 7.62
C VAL A 337 16.23 2.70 8.41
N TYR A 338 16.62 2.56 9.68
CA TYR A 338 17.01 3.67 10.53
C TYR A 338 18.35 4.30 10.12
N GLU A 339 19.26 3.51 9.53
CA GLU A 339 20.51 4.01 8.97
C GLU A 339 20.25 4.95 7.79
N ILE A 340 19.40 4.52 6.85
CA ILE A 340 18.98 5.35 5.70
C ILE A 340 18.27 6.60 6.21
N LEU A 341 17.31 6.46 7.14
CA LEU A 341 16.59 7.62 7.68
C LEU A 341 17.54 8.65 8.29
N ARG A 342 18.56 8.22 9.05
CA ARG A 342 19.56 9.11 9.62
C ARG A 342 20.38 9.84 8.55
N ASP A 343 20.95 9.11 7.59
CA ASP A 343 21.73 9.72 6.49
C ASP A 343 20.90 10.75 5.72
N GLN A 344 19.64 10.42 5.41
CA GLN A 344 18.77 11.33 4.67
C GLN A 344 18.37 12.56 5.49
N ILE A 345 18.11 12.43 6.79
CA ILE A 345 17.84 13.58 7.67
C ILE A 345 19.06 14.49 7.78
N GLU A 346 20.27 13.93 7.90
CA GLU A 346 21.52 14.71 7.94
C GLU A 346 21.70 15.51 6.65
N ARG A 347 21.46 14.90 5.48
CA ARG A 347 21.53 15.58 4.18
C ARG A 347 20.46 16.65 4.01
N VAL A 348 19.23 16.38 4.45
CA VAL A 348 18.13 17.36 4.41
C VAL A 348 18.47 18.56 5.31
N ASP A 349 18.96 18.33 6.53
CA ASP A 349 19.39 19.41 7.43
C ASP A 349 20.53 20.22 6.81
N ALA A 350 21.54 19.56 6.25
CA ALA A 350 22.66 20.21 5.58
C ALA A 350 22.20 21.14 4.45
N ALA A 351 21.26 20.69 3.62
CA ALA A 351 20.78 21.42 2.46
C ALA A 351 19.85 22.60 2.83
N LEU A 352 18.89 22.38 3.72
CA LEU A 352 17.80 23.32 3.98
C LEU A 352 17.95 24.11 5.27
N LYS A 353 18.68 23.60 6.26
CA LYS A 353 18.74 24.14 7.64
C LYS A 353 17.34 24.49 8.18
N PRO A 354 16.39 23.54 8.14
CA PRO A 354 14.98 23.82 8.36
C PRO A 354 14.68 24.21 9.82
N LYS A 355 13.50 24.78 10.06
CA LYS A 355 13.02 25.07 11.42
C LYS A 355 12.66 23.79 12.17
N GLY A 356 12.10 22.83 11.45
CA GLY A 356 11.66 21.53 11.96
C GLY A 356 11.48 20.52 10.83
N PHE A 357 10.83 19.40 11.10
CA PHE A 357 10.60 18.31 10.15
C PHE A 357 9.15 17.82 10.24
N SER A 358 8.59 17.34 9.13
CA SER A 358 7.27 16.70 9.10
C SER A 358 7.40 15.22 8.78
N MET A 359 7.27 14.36 9.78
CA MET A 359 7.33 12.90 9.63
C MET A 359 6.08 12.36 8.91
N GLN A 360 6.28 11.50 7.91
CA GLN A 360 5.24 10.93 7.04
C GLN A 360 4.84 9.51 7.48
N HIS A 361 4.58 9.34 8.79
CA HIS A 361 4.12 8.07 9.39
C HIS A 361 2.62 7.81 9.16
N ASP A 362 2.07 8.20 8.02
CA ASP A 362 0.66 8.00 7.67
C ASP A 362 0.43 6.64 7.00
N GLU A 363 -0.78 6.09 7.17
CA GLU A 363 -1.32 4.97 6.39
C GLU A 363 -0.41 3.72 6.25
N ILE A 364 0.12 3.20 7.35
CA ILE A 364 0.95 1.97 7.37
C ILE A 364 0.05 0.74 7.30
N ARG A 365 -0.23 0.27 6.08
CA ARG A 365 -1.27 -0.73 5.78
C ARG A 365 -0.81 -2.20 5.81
N ILE A 366 0.49 -2.45 5.92
CA ILE A 366 1.11 -3.77 6.09
C ILE A 366 2.17 -3.60 7.17
N ALA A 367 2.09 -4.40 8.23
CA ALA A 367 3.07 -4.41 9.32
C ALA A 367 3.07 -5.75 10.06
N ASN A 368 4.21 -6.07 10.67
CA ASN A 368 4.36 -7.13 11.66
C ASN A 368 4.20 -8.58 11.15
N TRP A 369 4.59 -8.90 9.92
CA TRP A 369 4.54 -10.25 9.37
C TRP A 369 5.89 -10.96 9.34
N CYS A 370 6.95 -10.22 8.99
CA CYS A 370 8.27 -10.79 8.82
C CYS A 370 8.89 -11.23 10.14
N LEU A 371 9.88 -12.12 10.06
CA LEU A 371 10.54 -12.69 11.24
C LEU A 371 11.24 -11.63 12.09
N ALA A 372 11.76 -10.56 11.48
CA ALA A 372 12.36 -9.45 12.22
C ALA A 372 11.35 -8.77 13.16
N CYS A 373 10.13 -8.49 12.68
CA CYS A 373 9.06 -7.96 13.51
C CYS A 373 8.57 -8.98 14.55
N GLN A 374 8.32 -10.22 14.13
CA GLN A 374 7.78 -11.25 15.03
C GLN A 374 8.73 -11.60 16.18
N ARG A 375 10.06 -11.58 15.97
CA ARG A 375 11.07 -11.79 17.02
C ARG A 375 11.04 -10.72 18.12
N ARG A 376 10.53 -9.52 17.82
CA ARG A 376 10.39 -8.45 18.82
C ARG A 376 9.34 -8.76 19.89
N LYS A 377 8.44 -9.72 19.65
CA LYS A 377 7.32 -10.08 20.55
C LYS A 377 6.49 -8.84 20.95
N MET A 378 6.30 -7.94 20.01
CA MET A 378 5.56 -6.68 20.18
C MET A 378 4.32 -6.70 19.28
N THR A 379 3.26 -6.02 19.71
CA THR A 379 2.13 -5.72 18.82
C THR A 379 2.56 -4.75 17.71
N PRO A 380 1.85 -4.65 16.58
CA PRO A 380 2.09 -3.62 15.58
C PRO A 380 2.11 -2.20 16.15
N GLY A 381 1.20 -1.88 17.08
CA GLY A 381 1.18 -0.61 17.79
C GLY A 381 2.47 -0.37 18.58
N GLN A 382 2.94 -1.37 19.34
CA GLN A 382 4.21 -1.26 20.07
C GLN A 382 5.44 -1.13 19.15
N LEU A 383 5.44 -1.82 18.00
CA LEU A 383 6.48 -1.68 16.98
C LEU A 383 6.49 -0.27 16.38
N LEU A 384 5.32 0.28 16.07
CA LEU A 384 5.21 1.64 15.56
C LEU A 384 5.59 2.68 16.62
N ALA A 385 5.25 2.43 17.89
CA ALA A 385 5.68 3.27 19.01
C ALA A 385 7.22 3.28 19.17
N ASP A 386 7.88 2.12 19.07
CA ASP A 386 9.35 2.03 19.06
C ASP A 386 9.94 2.73 17.82
N ASN A 387 9.36 2.52 16.64
CA ASN A 387 9.80 3.15 15.40
C ASN A 387 9.76 4.69 15.49
N VAL A 388 8.63 5.27 15.92
CA VAL A 388 8.50 6.73 15.99
C VAL A 388 9.42 7.34 17.06
N ARG A 389 9.66 6.66 18.20
CA ARG A 389 10.66 7.11 19.20
C ARG A 389 12.06 7.19 18.59
N ARG A 390 12.47 6.18 17.82
CA ARG A 390 13.78 6.17 17.14
C ARG A 390 13.87 7.26 16.09
N CYS A 391 12.81 7.48 15.32
CA CYS A 391 12.69 8.55 14.34
C CYS A 391 12.84 9.94 14.98
N VAL A 392 12.09 10.22 16.06
CA VAL A 392 12.23 11.46 16.84
C VAL A 392 13.66 11.62 17.36
N LYS A 393 14.27 10.55 17.89
CA LYS A 393 15.66 10.57 18.37
C LYS A 393 16.64 10.93 17.25
N ILE A 394 16.49 10.36 16.05
CA ILE A 394 17.32 10.68 14.88
C ILE A 394 17.25 12.17 14.57
N ILE A 395 16.04 12.73 14.47
CA ILE A 395 15.85 14.16 14.19
C ILE A 395 16.51 15.02 15.27
N ARG A 396 16.31 14.67 16.55
CA ARG A 396 16.87 15.43 17.69
C ARG A 396 18.40 15.36 17.74
N THR A 397 19.01 14.25 17.33
CA THR A 397 20.48 14.16 17.23
C THR A 397 21.01 15.12 16.18
N VAL A 398 20.35 15.23 15.03
CA VAL A 398 20.77 16.13 13.93
C VAL A 398 20.45 17.59 14.26
N ARG A 399 19.29 17.85 14.87
CA ARG A 399 18.80 19.19 15.21
C ARG A 399 18.04 19.18 16.54
N PRO A 400 18.71 19.43 17.68
CA PRO A 400 18.12 19.30 19.01
C PRO A 400 16.86 20.13 19.25
N ASN A 401 16.77 21.31 18.62
CA ASN A 401 15.65 22.25 18.78
C ASN A 401 14.63 22.21 17.64
N ALA A 402 14.67 21.18 16.77
CA ALA A 402 13.71 21.05 15.67
C ALA A 402 12.26 20.96 16.17
N GLU A 403 11.34 21.64 15.51
CA GLU A 403 9.93 21.28 15.65
C GLU A 403 9.66 19.97 14.89
N ILE A 404 8.86 19.07 15.46
CA ILE A 404 8.58 17.77 14.83
C ILE A 404 7.08 17.63 14.68
N PHE A 405 6.63 17.51 13.43
CA PHE A 405 5.25 17.28 13.07
C PHE A 405 5.05 15.83 12.63
N VAL A 406 3.87 15.28 12.85
CA VAL A 406 3.50 13.94 12.34
C VAL A 406 2.02 13.86 12.04
N TRP A 407 1.64 13.14 10.98
CA TRP A 407 0.24 12.84 10.69
C TRP A 407 -0.43 12.06 11.82
N SER A 408 -1.70 12.38 12.11
CA SER A 408 -2.40 11.84 13.27
C SER A 408 -2.83 10.37 13.16
N ASP A 409 -3.14 9.90 11.96
CA ASP A 409 -4.01 8.74 11.74
C ASP A 409 -3.47 7.44 12.34
N MET A 410 -2.18 7.20 12.19
CA MET A 410 -1.53 6.00 12.72
C MET A 410 -1.33 6.03 14.23
N PHE A 411 -1.69 7.14 14.89
CA PHE A 411 -1.61 7.36 16.33
C PHE A 411 -2.96 7.76 16.97
N ASP A 412 -4.04 7.74 16.19
CA ASP A 412 -5.38 8.13 16.64
C ASP A 412 -6.31 6.90 16.71
N PRO A 413 -6.79 6.50 17.90
CA PRO A 413 -7.71 5.38 18.06
C PRO A 413 -9.07 5.63 17.40
N HIS A 414 -9.41 6.88 17.11
CA HIS A 414 -10.61 7.24 16.35
C HIS A 414 -10.37 7.22 14.83
N HIS A 415 -9.16 6.84 14.38
CA HIS A 415 -8.77 6.79 12.98
C HIS A 415 -8.15 5.43 12.58
N ASN A 416 -6.83 5.37 12.33
CA ASN A 416 -6.14 4.18 11.81
C ASN A 416 -5.42 3.37 12.92
N ALA A 417 -5.22 3.93 14.13
CA ALA A 417 -4.58 3.24 15.25
C ALA A 417 -5.52 2.26 15.97
N ARG A 418 -5.99 1.25 15.25
CA ARG A 418 -7.01 0.27 15.71
C ARG A 418 -6.69 -1.14 15.21
N ASP A 419 -7.46 -2.10 15.71
CA ASP A 419 -7.41 -3.48 15.20
C ASP A 419 -8.02 -3.60 13.78
N ARG A 420 -7.66 -4.68 13.08
CA ARG A 420 -8.14 -5.03 11.73
C ARG A 420 -7.93 -3.92 10.69
N TYR A 421 -6.80 -3.22 10.78
CA TYR A 421 -6.40 -2.22 9.79
C TYR A 421 -5.63 -2.89 8.63
N TYR A 422 -6.27 -2.99 7.47
CA TYR A 422 -5.70 -3.59 6.25
C TYR A 422 -5.04 -4.96 6.53
N LEU A 423 -3.78 -5.13 6.14
CA LEU A 423 -2.99 -6.33 6.29
C LEU A 423 -2.00 -6.17 7.45
N VAL A 424 -2.34 -5.44 8.51
CA VAL A 424 -1.52 -5.39 9.72
C VAL A 424 -1.75 -6.64 10.56
N ASN A 425 -0.66 -7.31 10.97
CA ASN A 425 -0.73 -8.52 11.79
C ASN A 425 -0.89 -8.18 13.28
N GLY A 426 -2.12 -7.85 13.67
CA GLY A 426 -2.51 -7.47 15.03
C GLY A 426 -3.00 -6.02 15.10
N THR A 427 -3.08 -5.48 16.33
CA THR A 427 -3.60 -4.13 16.56
C THR A 427 -2.53 -3.04 16.49
N LEU A 428 -2.90 -1.89 15.92
CA LEU A 428 -2.11 -0.65 15.98
C LEU A 428 -2.38 0.18 17.25
N GLU A 429 -3.31 -0.26 18.10
CA GLU A 429 -3.54 0.39 19.40
C GLU A 429 -2.25 0.49 20.22
N GLY A 430 -2.09 1.63 20.90
CA GLY A 430 -0.89 1.93 21.67
C GLY A 430 0.27 2.51 20.85
N SER A 431 0.14 2.65 19.53
CA SER A 431 1.16 3.31 18.69
C SER A 431 1.51 4.72 19.18
N TRP A 432 0.51 5.45 19.69
CA TRP A 432 0.64 6.81 20.23
C TRP A 432 1.53 6.90 21.47
N GLU A 433 1.81 5.78 22.16
CA GLU A 433 2.72 5.77 23.31
C GLU A 433 4.17 6.04 22.89
N GLY A 434 4.47 5.96 21.58
CA GLY A 434 5.76 6.34 21.03
C GLY A 434 5.98 7.84 20.88
N LEU A 435 4.91 8.64 20.88
CA LEU A 435 4.99 10.07 20.62
C LEU A 435 5.51 10.81 21.85
N ALA A 436 6.62 11.53 21.69
CA ALA A 436 7.07 12.48 22.70
C ALA A 436 6.08 13.65 22.81
N ARG A 437 5.88 14.20 24.01
CA ARG A 437 4.85 15.23 24.28
C ARG A 437 4.98 16.48 23.40
N ASP A 438 6.19 16.80 22.98
CA ASP A 438 6.53 17.96 22.15
C ASP A 438 6.37 17.71 20.64
N VAL A 439 6.07 16.48 20.21
CA VAL A 439 5.68 16.20 18.83
C VAL A 439 4.30 16.81 18.56
N ILE A 440 4.22 17.61 17.49
CA ILE A 440 3.04 18.33 17.06
C ILE A 440 2.22 17.43 16.12
N ILE A 441 0.95 17.26 16.41
CA ILE A 441 0.06 16.38 15.63
C ILE A 441 -0.57 17.15 14.49
N VAL A 442 -0.43 16.64 13.28
CA VAL A 442 -1.14 17.11 12.09
C VAL A 442 -2.44 16.32 11.97
N ASN A 443 -3.51 16.90 12.51
CA ASN A 443 -4.80 16.23 12.64
C ASN A 443 -5.61 16.36 11.35
N TRP A 444 -5.98 15.22 10.76
CA TRP A 444 -6.71 15.17 9.50
C TRP A 444 -8.00 14.35 9.54
N ASN A 445 -8.42 13.84 10.71
CA ASN A 445 -9.62 13.03 10.84
C ASN A 445 -10.90 13.88 10.81
N PHE A 446 -11.35 14.32 9.63
CA PHE A 446 -12.50 15.21 9.53
C PHE A 446 -13.79 14.65 10.16
N ARG A 447 -14.05 13.34 10.00
CA ARG A 447 -15.31 12.73 10.42
C ARG A 447 -15.44 12.65 11.94
N LYS A 448 -14.35 12.35 12.64
CA LYS A 448 -14.28 12.26 14.12
C LYS A 448 -13.35 13.32 14.72
N ARG A 449 -13.31 14.49 14.09
CA ARG A 449 -12.35 15.56 14.40
C ARG A 449 -12.39 15.99 15.86
N HIS A 450 -13.58 16.06 16.45
CA HIS A 450 -13.74 16.48 17.85
C HIS A 450 -13.13 15.46 18.80
N GLU A 451 -13.41 14.17 18.59
CA GLU A 451 -12.86 13.07 19.38
C GLU A 451 -11.35 12.99 19.23
N SER A 452 -10.83 13.04 18.00
CA SER A 452 -9.40 13.04 17.69
C SER A 452 -8.67 14.23 18.33
N MET A 453 -9.20 15.45 18.18
CA MET A 453 -8.58 16.63 18.78
C MET A 453 -8.55 16.55 20.31
N ARG A 454 -9.64 16.10 20.94
CA ARG A 454 -9.68 15.91 22.40
C ARG A 454 -8.73 14.84 22.87
N TRP A 455 -8.58 13.76 22.13
CA TRP A 455 -7.67 12.66 22.46
C TRP A 455 -6.22 13.15 22.58
N PHE A 456 -5.72 13.85 21.56
CA PHE A 456 -4.34 14.37 21.57
C PHE A 456 -4.15 15.50 22.59
N ALA A 457 -5.14 16.38 22.76
CA ALA A 457 -5.08 17.45 23.76
C ALA A 457 -4.96 16.90 25.20
N LYS A 458 -5.74 15.86 25.56
CA LYS A 458 -5.63 15.19 26.87
C LYS A 458 -4.26 14.58 27.14
N ARG A 459 -3.51 14.23 26.09
CA ARG A 459 -2.15 13.70 26.17
C ARG A 459 -1.08 14.80 26.17
N GLY A 460 -1.50 16.07 26.08
CA GLY A 460 -0.64 17.24 26.14
C GLY A 460 0.03 17.61 24.81
N HIS A 461 -0.42 17.04 23.68
CA HIS A 461 0.16 17.37 22.39
C HIS A 461 -0.39 18.68 21.84
N LYS A 462 0.52 19.49 21.27
CA LYS A 462 0.14 20.57 20.36
C LYS A 462 -0.36 19.97 19.04
N GLN A 463 -1.26 20.68 18.36
CA GLN A 463 -1.88 20.20 17.12
C GLN A 463 -2.03 21.33 16.11
N ILE A 464 -1.93 20.95 14.83
CA ILE A 464 -2.38 21.76 13.71
C ILE A 464 -3.45 21.02 12.92
N LEU A 465 -4.44 21.76 12.42
CA LEU A 465 -5.61 21.18 11.74
C LEU A 465 -5.38 21.15 10.23
N ALA A 466 -5.26 19.97 9.64
CA ALA A 466 -5.19 19.78 8.19
C ALA A 466 -6.60 19.71 7.59
N GLY A 467 -7.25 20.87 7.50
CA GLY A 467 -8.68 20.95 7.19
C GLY A 467 -9.06 21.03 5.71
N TYR A 468 -8.09 21.12 4.81
CA TYR A 468 -8.32 21.23 3.36
C TYR A 468 -7.78 20.00 2.62
N TYR A 469 -8.59 19.38 1.77
CA TYR A 469 -8.22 18.21 0.96
C TYR A 469 -8.82 18.38 -0.44
N ASP A 470 -8.32 19.38 -1.19
CA ASP A 470 -8.69 19.68 -2.59
C ASP A 470 -10.20 19.86 -2.86
N GLY A 471 -10.95 20.18 -1.81
CA GLY A 471 -12.39 20.43 -1.82
C GLY A 471 -12.71 21.86 -1.42
N ASN A 472 -13.88 22.08 -0.81
CA ASN A 472 -14.27 23.43 -0.39
C ASN A 472 -13.34 24.00 0.73
N PRO A 473 -12.64 25.14 0.53
CA PRO A 473 -11.79 25.78 1.53
C PRO A 473 -12.49 26.12 2.85
N MET A 474 -13.79 26.40 2.79
CA MET A 474 -14.61 26.82 3.94
C MET A 474 -14.79 25.72 4.99
N ARG A 475 -14.47 24.47 4.67
CA ARG A 475 -14.52 23.34 5.62
C ARG A 475 -13.62 23.53 6.83
N ILE A 476 -12.59 24.38 6.74
CA ILE A 476 -11.75 24.72 7.89
C ILE A 476 -12.53 25.42 9.02
N ARG A 477 -13.61 26.15 8.70
CA ARG A 477 -14.44 26.80 9.74
C ARG A 477 -15.10 25.78 10.66
N THR A 478 -15.48 24.62 10.12
CA THR A 478 -16.05 23.52 10.90
C THR A 478 -15.01 22.94 11.87
N TRP A 479 -13.76 22.79 11.43
CA TRP A 479 -12.65 22.42 12.31
C TRP A 479 -12.44 23.44 13.44
N LEU A 480 -12.37 24.74 13.09
CA LEU A 480 -12.13 25.81 14.05
C LEU A 480 -13.26 25.95 15.08
N ASN A 481 -14.52 25.76 14.66
CA ASN A 481 -15.66 25.76 15.56
C ASN A 481 -15.58 24.64 16.59
N ASP A 482 -15.21 23.42 16.18
CA ASP A 482 -15.08 22.28 17.09
C ASP A 482 -13.84 22.37 17.97
N ALA A 483 -12.83 23.14 17.54
CA ALA A 483 -11.58 23.37 18.26
C ALA A 483 -11.68 24.44 19.37
N ARG A 484 -12.73 25.28 19.41
CA ARG A 484 -12.81 26.46 20.30
C ARG A 484 -12.52 26.19 21.79
N ASN A 485 -12.88 25.00 22.26
CA ASN A 485 -12.71 24.59 23.67
C ASN A 485 -11.73 23.41 23.82
N ILE A 486 -10.80 23.27 22.88
CA ILE A 486 -9.78 22.23 22.92
C ILE A 486 -8.41 22.91 23.03
N GLU A 487 -7.71 22.63 24.12
CA GLU A 487 -6.37 23.14 24.35
C GLU A 487 -5.35 22.56 23.35
N GLY A 488 -4.26 23.29 23.12
CA GLY A 488 -3.15 22.80 22.31
C GLY A 488 -3.35 22.93 20.80
N ILE A 489 -4.45 23.50 20.31
CA ILE A 489 -4.60 23.84 18.89
C ILE A 489 -3.80 25.11 18.61
N ILE A 490 -2.75 25.00 17.79
CA ILE A 490 -1.77 26.09 17.56
C ILE A 490 -1.71 26.56 16.09
N GLY A 491 -2.48 25.95 15.19
CA GLY A 491 -2.33 26.21 13.76
C GLY A 491 -3.31 25.45 12.89
N VAL A 492 -3.28 25.78 11.60
CA VAL A 492 -3.98 25.10 10.53
C VAL A 492 -3.03 24.89 9.37
N MET A 493 -3.25 23.83 8.59
CA MET A 493 -2.47 23.54 7.40
C MET A 493 -3.38 23.50 6.17
N TYR A 494 -2.96 24.21 5.12
CA TYR A 494 -3.53 24.06 3.79
C TYR A 494 -2.79 22.92 3.07
N THR A 495 -3.51 21.84 2.75
CA THR A 495 -2.94 20.61 2.18
C THR A 495 -3.57 20.28 0.83
N THR A 496 -2.80 20.34 -0.26
CA THR A 496 -3.27 19.99 -1.60
C THR A 496 -2.51 18.78 -2.14
N TRP A 497 -3.25 17.80 -2.65
CA TRP A 497 -2.76 16.61 -3.34
C TRP A 497 -2.98 16.70 -4.86
N GLN A 498 -3.68 17.73 -5.31
CA GLN A 498 -4.01 17.99 -6.72
C GLN A 498 -3.39 19.29 -7.25
N HIS A 499 -2.47 19.89 -6.51
CA HIS A 499 -1.83 21.17 -6.83
C HIS A 499 -2.82 22.34 -6.99
N LYS A 500 -3.94 22.35 -6.25
CA LYS A 500 -5.01 23.35 -6.31
C LYS A 500 -4.68 24.66 -5.59
N TYR A 501 -3.51 25.23 -5.85
CA TYR A 501 -3.03 26.43 -5.15
C TYR A 501 -3.87 27.70 -5.37
N ASP A 502 -4.90 27.68 -6.21
CA ASP A 502 -5.82 28.80 -6.41
C ASP A 502 -6.74 29.05 -5.22
N ASP A 503 -6.97 28.02 -4.40
CA ASP A 503 -7.79 28.10 -3.19
C ASP A 503 -7.05 28.69 -1.97
N LEU A 504 -5.76 28.99 -2.12
CA LEU A 504 -4.86 29.33 -1.01
C LEU A 504 -5.31 30.59 -0.26
N GLU A 505 -5.59 31.68 -0.98
CA GLU A 505 -6.04 32.94 -0.38
C GLU A 505 -7.46 32.80 0.21
N GLU A 506 -8.32 31.99 -0.39
CA GLU A 506 -9.66 31.74 0.13
C GLU A 506 -9.61 30.94 1.44
N PHE A 507 -8.77 29.90 1.50
CA PHE A 507 -8.54 29.17 2.73
C PHE A 507 -8.03 30.08 3.85
N ALA A 508 -7.03 30.93 3.57
CA ALA A 508 -6.52 31.88 4.55
C ALA A 508 -7.62 32.83 5.08
N ARG A 509 -8.47 33.37 4.19
CA ARG A 509 -9.65 34.16 4.60
C ARG A 509 -10.65 33.35 5.41
N ALA A 510 -10.82 32.06 5.12
CA ALA A 510 -11.74 31.19 5.83
C ALA A 510 -11.27 30.90 7.27
N VAL A 511 -9.96 30.88 7.50
CA VAL A 511 -9.32 30.72 8.82
C VAL A 511 -9.55 31.96 9.70
N GLY A 512 -9.48 33.16 9.11
CA GLY A 512 -9.88 34.40 9.78
C GLY A 512 -8.98 34.81 10.94
N TRP A 513 -7.66 34.58 10.81
CA TRP A 513 -6.66 34.98 11.79
C TRP A 513 -6.07 36.36 11.50
#